data_AF-A0AAN6J320-F1
#
_entry.id   AF-A0AAN6J320-F1
#
_cell.length_a   1.000
_cell.length_b   1.000
_cell.length_c   1.000
_cell.angle_alpha   90.00
_cell.angle_beta   90.00
_cell.angle_gamma   90.00
#
_symmetry.space_group_name_H-M   'P 1'
#
loop_
_entity.id
_entity.type
_entity.pdbx_description
1 polymer ?
#
loop_
_entity_poly.entity_id
_entity_poly.type
_entity_poly.pdbx_seq_one_letter_code
_entity_poly.pdbx_strand_id
1 'polypeptide(L)'
;MPPPTRFFRITLLRSAIGLPARSTGVLKALGLHRRLKTVYHPVTPDVAGQVFAVKELVDVQEVDRALSDREMKELRQPDSGFYVERKAGTKEAVEEAA
;
A
#
# COMPACT_ATOMS: atom_id res chain seq x y z
N MET A 1 13.94 -10.67 -18.26
CA MET A 1 12.60 -10.03 -18.36
C MET A 1 12.80 -8.55 -18.10
N PRO A 2 12.43 -7.64 -19.01
CA PRO A 2 12.46 -6.21 -18.72
C PRO A 2 11.49 -5.89 -17.56
N PRO A 3 11.78 -4.87 -16.74
CA PRO A 3 10.86 -4.47 -15.69
C PRO A 3 9.53 -4.02 -16.32
N PRO A 4 8.40 -4.38 -15.69
CA PRO A 4 7.09 -3.95 -16.16
C PRO A 4 6.99 -2.43 -16.09
N THR A 5 6.49 -1.84 -17.17
CA THR A 5 6.38 -0.37 -17.34
C THR A 5 5.18 0.22 -16.61
N ARG A 6 4.19 -0.60 -16.26
CA ARG A 6 2.95 -0.20 -15.58
C ARG A 6 2.50 -1.23 -14.57
N PHE A 7 1.73 -0.78 -13.58
CA PHE A 7 1.23 -1.57 -12.47
C PHE A 7 -0.27 -1.39 -12.29
N PHE A 8 -0.95 -2.45 -11.85
CA PHE A 8 -2.28 -2.37 -11.29
C PHE A 8 -2.17 -2.04 -9.81
N ARG A 9 -2.76 -0.90 -9.41
CA ARG A 9 -3.12 -0.60 -8.04
C ARG A 9 -4.46 -1.24 -7.74
N ILE A 10 -4.46 -2.29 -6.93
CA ILE A 10 -5.65 -3.08 -6.62
C ILE A 10 -6.00 -2.85 -5.15
N THR A 11 -7.21 -2.39 -4.88
CA THR A 11 -7.72 -2.17 -3.53
C THR A 11 -8.95 -3.04 -3.26
N LEU A 12 -8.92 -3.82 -2.17
CA LEU A 12 -10.08 -4.64 -1.78
C LEU A 12 -11.15 -3.78 -1.12
N LEU A 13 -12.24 -3.46 -1.82
CA LEU A 13 -13.33 -2.65 -1.29
C LEU A 13 -14.36 -3.48 -0.52
N ARG A 14 -14.68 -4.69 -0.99
CA ARG A 14 -15.70 -5.57 -0.38
C ARG A 14 -15.06 -6.81 0.22
N SER A 15 -15.68 -7.34 1.28
CA SER A 15 -15.22 -8.57 1.92
C SER A 15 -15.65 -9.80 1.13
N ALA A 16 -14.84 -10.86 1.15
CA ALA A 16 -15.19 -12.16 0.58
C ALA A 16 -15.92 -13.09 1.57
N ILE A 17 -16.44 -12.55 2.68
CA ILE A 17 -17.23 -13.32 3.63
C ILE A 17 -18.46 -13.94 2.93
N GLY A 18 -18.68 -15.23 3.14
CA GLY A 18 -19.79 -15.96 2.52
C GLY A 18 -19.59 -16.26 1.02
N LEU A 19 -18.45 -15.94 0.42
CA LEU A 19 -18.14 -16.31 -0.97
C LEU A 19 -17.46 -17.70 -1.05
N PRO A 20 -17.52 -18.36 -2.22
CA PRO A 20 -16.84 -19.61 -2.44
C PRO A 20 -15.33 -19.54 -2.17
N ALA A 21 -14.75 -20.68 -1.79
CA ALA A 21 -13.31 -20.79 -1.50
C ALA A 21 -12.42 -20.36 -2.67
N ARG A 22 -12.90 -20.51 -3.92
CA ARG A 22 -12.20 -20.07 -5.14
C ARG A 22 -11.93 -18.56 -5.13
N SER A 23 -12.95 -17.72 -4.90
CA SER A 23 -12.79 -16.26 -4.88
C SER A 23 -11.87 -15.82 -3.74
N THR A 24 -12.00 -16.46 -2.56
CA THR A 24 -11.09 -16.24 -1.43
C THR A 24 -9.66 -16.65 -1.74
N GLY A 25 -9.47 -17.74 -2.49
CA GLY A 25 -8.16 -18.21 -2.95
C GLY A 25 -7.48 -17.21 -3.89
N VAL A 26 -8.23 -16.64 -4.85
CA VAL A 26 -7.73 -15.60 -5.75
C VAL A 26 -7.30 -14.36 -4.98
N LEU A 27 -8.10 -13.89 -4.03
CA LEU A 27 -7.73 -12.73 -3.19
C LEU A 27 -6.46 -13.00 -2.37
N LYS A 28 -6.30 -14.21 -1.82
CA LYS A 28 -5.08 -14.61 -1.11
C LYS A 28 -3.87 -14.63 -2.04
N ALA A 29 -4.01 -15.13 -3.27
CA ALA A 29 -2.94 -15.13 -4.28
C ALA A 29 -2.51 -13.71 -4.66
N LEU A 30 -3.46 -12.79 -4.79
CA LEU A 30 -3.19 -11.36 -5.01
C LEU A 30 -2.60 -10.65 -3.77
N GLY A 31 -2.58 -11.29 -2.59
CA GLY A 31 -2.05 -10.70 -1.35
C GLY A 31 -3.06 -9.82 -0.59
N LEU A 32 -4.35 -9.92 -0.91
CA LEU A 32 -5.44 -9.16 -0.31
C LEU A 32 -6.06 -9.92 0.87
N HIS A 33 -5.53 -9.71 2.07
CA HIS A 33 -5.98 -10.41 3.28
C HIS A 33 -7.03 -9.65 4.12
N ARG A 34 -7.11 -8.32 3.97
CA ARG A 34 -8.00 -7.44 4.76
C ARG A 34 -8.62 -6.39 3.85
N ARG A 35 -9.83 -5.95 4.19
CA ARG A 35 -10.54 -4.88 3.46
C ARG A 35 -9.74 -3.58 3.50
N LEU A 36 -9.86 -2.77 2.45
CA LEU A 36 -9.13 -1.53 2.20
C LEU A 36 -7.61 -1.68 2.07
N LYS A 37 -7.09 -2.92 2.04
CA LYS A 37 -5.69 -3.16 1.69
C LYS A 37 -5.51 -2.87 0.20
N THR A 38 -4.44 -2.15 -0.11
CA THR A 38 -3.99 -1.89 -1.48
C THR A 38 -2.72 -2.69 -1.75
N VAL A 39 -2.63 -3.30 -2.93
CA VAL A 39 -1.45 -4.03 -3.42
C VAL A 39 -1.13 -3.56 -4.84
N TYR A 40 0.13 -3.63 -5.22
CA TYR A 40 0.59 -3.31 -6.56
C TYR A 40 1.11 -4.55 -7.25
N HIS A 41 0.60 -4.83 -8.43
CA HIS A 41 1.04 -5.95 -9.28
C HIS A 41 1.38 -5.44 -10.67
N PRO A 42 2.35 -6.04 -11.37
CA PRO A 42 2.67 -5.62 -12.73
C PRO A 42 1.51 -5.93 -13.69
N VAL A 43 1.34 -5.07 -14.70
CA VAL A 43 0.32 -5.28 -15.73
C VAL A 43 0.71 -6.49 -16.59
N THR A 44 0.08 -7.63 -16.29
CA THR A 44 0.27 -8.91 -16.99
C THR A 44 -1.09 -9.60 -17.20
N PRO A 45 -1.25 -10.43 -18.25
CA PRO A 45 -2.50 -11.15 -18.50
C PRO A 45 -2.93 -12.06 -17.34
N ASP A 46 -1.99 -12.69 -16.63
CA ASP A 46 -2.29 -13.55 -15.48
C ASP A 46 -2.92 -12.75 -14.34
N VAL A 47 -2.30 -11.64 -13.95
CA VAL A 47 -2.85 -10.73 -12.93
C VAL A 47 -4.20 -10.18 -13.37
N ALA A 48 -4.36 -9.80 -14.63
CA ALA A 48 -5.64 -9.33 -15.16
C ALA A 48 -6.72 -10.41 -15.03
N GLY A 49 -6.42 -11.67 -15.36
CA GLY A 49 -7.34 -12.79 -15.20
C GLY A 49 -7.76 -13.02 -13.74
N GLN A 50 -6.80 -12.91 -12.81
CA GLN A 50 -7.08 -12.97 -11.37
C GLN A 50 -7.99 -11.83 -10.92
N VAL A 51 -7.72 -10.60 -11.36
CA VAL A 51 -8.56 -9.42 -11.08
C VAL A 51 -9.98 -9.62 -11.61
N PHE A 52 -10.14 -10.09 -12.86
CA PHE A 52 -11.45 -10.33 -13.46
C PHE A 52 -12.30 -11.35 -12.69
N ALA A 53 -11.66 -12.33 -12.05
CA ALA A 53 -12.35 -13.33 -11.22
C ALA A 53 -12.93 -12.76 -9.90
N VAL A 54 -12.50 -11.56 -9.49
CA VAL A 54 -12.93 -10.90 -8.24
C VAL A 54 -13.32 -9.43 -8.46
N LYS A 55 -13.68 -9.05 -9.69
CA LYS A 55 -13.93 -7.67 -10.14
C LYS A 55 -15.02 -6.94 -9.34
N GLU A 56 -15.94 -7.68 -8.72
CA GLU A 56 -17.01 -7.13 -7.89
C GLU A 56 -16.53 -6.70 -6.49
N LEU A 57 -15.35 -7.17 -6.09
CA LEU A 57 -14.78 -6.93 -4.76
C LEU A 57 -13.69 -5.87 -4.74
N VAL A 58 -13.03 -5.65 -5.87
CA VAL A 58 -11.82 -4.84 -5.97
C VAL A 58 -12.06 -3.57 -6.80
N ASP A 59 -11.36 -2.51 -6.43
CA ASP A 59 -11.15 -1.34 -7.28
C ASP A 59 -9.75 -1.43 -7.90
N VAL A 60 -9.63 -1.09 -9.18
CA VAL A 60 -8.38 -1.23 -9.94
C VAL A 60 -8.08 0.03 -10.71
N GLN A 61 -6.87 0.53 -10.53
CA GLN A 61 -6.34 1.69 -11.23
C GLN A 61 -4.98 1.33 -11.85
N GLU A 62 -4.74 1.80 -13.06
CA GLU A 62 -3.44 1.67 -13.71
C GLU A 62 -2.52 2.81 -13.26
N VAL A 63 -1.29 2.49 -12.87
CA VAL A 63 -0.30 3.46 -12.39
C VAL A 63 1.08 3.17 -12.99
N ASP A 64 1.91 4.19 -13.14
CA ASP A 64 3.25 4.05 -13.72
C ASP A 64 4.24 3.35 -12.78
N ARG A 65 4.06 3.51 -11.47
CA ARG A 65 4.96 2.93 -10.45
C ARG A 65 4.20 2.23 -9.33
N ALA A 66 4.75 1.11 -8.87
CA ALA A 66 4.35 0.50 -7.61
C ALA A 66 4.91 1.29 -6.43
N LEU A 67 4.09 1.49 -5.39
CA LEU A 67 4.54 2.06 -4.12
C LEU A 67 4.85 0.94 -3.14
N SER A 68 5.95 1.10 -2.40
CA SER A 68 6.29 0.23 -1.28
C SER A 68 5.36 0.47 -0.09
N ASP A 69 5.30 -0.51 0.83
CA ASP A 69 4.51 -0.39 2.05
C ASP A 69 4.90 0.82 2.92
N ARG A 70 6.20 1.17 2.91
CA ARG A 70 6.72 2.35 3.62
C ARG A 70 6.22 3.64 2.99
N GLU A 71 6.35 3.79 1.67
CA GLU A 71 5.86 4.97 0.94
C GLU A 71 4.35 5.13 1.08
N MET A 72 3.58 4.03 1.00
CA MET A 72 2.14 4.06 1.24
C MET A 72 1.79 4.48 2.68
N LYS A 73 2.61 4.14 3.66
CA LYS A 73 2.40 4.56 5.05
C LYS A 73 2.72 6.04 5.22
N GLU A 74 3.81 6.50 4.64
CA GLU A 74 4.27 7.88 4.68
C GLU A 74 3.27 8.82 3.99
N LEU A 75 2.76 8.46 2.81
CA LEU A 75 1.70 9.21 2.11
C LEU A 75 0.40 9.34 2.90
N ARG A 76 0.13 8.40 3.82
CA ARG A 76 -1.05 8.43 4.70
C ARG A 76 -0.78 9.16 6.02
N GLN A 77 0.48 9.44 6.33
CA GLN A 77 0.85 10.07 7.58
C GLN A 77 0.61 11.59 7.44
N PRO A 78 -0.26 12.18 8.27
CA PRO A 78 -0.42 13.63 8.30
C PRO A 78 0.82 14.30 8.89
N ASP A 79 0.96 15.61 8.65
CA ASP A 79 1.98 16.42 9.31
C ASP A 79 1.83 16.33 10.83
N SER A 80 2.96 16.26 11.54
CA SER A 80 2.97 16.08 12.99
C SER A 80 2.22 17.19 13.73
N GLY A 81 2.22 18.41 13.19
CA GLY A 81 1.64 19.59 13.83
C GLY A 81 2.42 20.11 15.04
N PHE A 82 3.57 19.51 15.35
CA PHE A 82 4.49 19.94 16.41
C PHE A 82 5.94 19.66 16.00
N TYR A 83 6.87 20.42 16.59
CA TYR A 83 8.30 20.15 16.54
C TYR A 83 8.84 20.07 17.97
N VAL A 84 9.86 19.24 18.19
CA VAL A 84 10.48 19.07 19.51
C VAL A 84 11.64 20.05 19.62
N GLU A 85 11.48 21.10 20.43
CA GLU A 85 12.51 22.14 20.63
C GLU A 85 13.76 21.62 21.32
N ARG A 86 13.58 20.94 22.46
CA ARG A 86 14.68 20.31 23.21
C ARG A 86 14.22 18.98 23.79
N LYS A 87 15.09 17.97 23.72
CA LYS A 87 14.89 16.70 24.43
C LYS A 87 15.41 16.85 25.86
N ALA A 88 14.65 16.40 26.84
CA ALA A 88 15.12 16.35 28.23
C ALA A 88 16.39 15.47 28.30
N GLY A 89 17.52 16.06 28.72
CA GLY A 89 18.82 15.38 28.84
C GLY A 89 19.91 15.87 27.86
N THR A 90 19.58 16.72 26.89
CA THR A 90 20.61 17.41 26.08
C THR A 90 21.11 18.62 26.86
N LYS A 91 22.22 18.48 27.58
CA LYS A 91 22.99 19.65 28.08
C LYS A 91 23.58 20.35 26.86
N GLU A 92 23.16 21.58 26.60
CA GLU A 92 23.74 22.37 25.52
C GLU A 92 25.08 22.99 25.98
N ALA A 93 26.10 22.78 25.14
CA ALA A 93 27.30 23.60 25.07
C ALA A 93 26.94 24.97 24.47
N VAL A 94 26.21 25.79 25.23
CA VAL A 94 25.98 27.20 24.92
C VAL A 94 26.72 28.01 25.99
N GLU A 95 28.06 27.94 25.96
CA GLU A 95 28.96 28.83 26.70
C GLU A 95 30.32 28.93 25.96
N GLU A 96 30.30 29.17 24.65
CA GLU A 96 31.49 29.59 23.88
C GLU A 96 31.08 30.70 22.89
N ALA A 97 30.46 31.77 23.42
CA ALA A 97 30.32 33.05 22.75
C ALA A 97 29.94 34.13 23.80
N ALA A 98 30.85 34.36 24.75
CA ALA A 98 30.84 35.51 25.64
C ALA A 98 32.27 36.04 25.76
#